data_AF-A0A5C6AQJ5-F1
#
_entry.id   AF-A0A5C6AQJ5-F1
#
_cell.length_a   1.000
_cell.length_b   1.000
_cell.length_c   1.000
_cell.angle_alpha   90.00
_cell.angle_beta   90.00
_cell.angle_gamma   90.00
#
_symmetry.space_group_name_H-M   'P 1'
#
loop_
_entity.id
_entity.type
_entity.pdbx_description
1 polymer ?
#
loop_
_entity_poly.entity_id
_entity_poly.type
_entity_poly.pdbx_seq_one_letter_code
_entity_poly.pdbx_strand_id
1 'polypeptide(L)'
;MTNIEKAHGESNFPTDEVFTDFAGRKRRFLLMQYPTPLGHAVRASEDVDGEDGYVFDAFSTTDPYQALGDLRRKIRKLISVRHLIEEAGTLSLTHDRLRGRVDSDGVVVDGRFLCFDQLAELIRSYEGFQFDLRFIDPSDEIE
;
A
#
# COMPACT_ATOMS: atom_id res chain seq x y z
N MET A 1 12.05 30.50 2.85
CA MET A 1 11.66 30.47 1.42
C MET A 1 12.86 30.00 0.65
N THR A 2 12.89 28.73 0.26
CA THR A 2 13.96 28.17 -0.58
C THR A 2 13.27 27.58 -1.80
N ASN A 3 13.36 28.32 -2.90
CA ASN A 3 12.95 27.84 -4.23
C ASN A 3 13.84 26.66 -4.59
N ILE A 4 13.25 25.49 -4.80
CA ILE A 4 13.88 24.40 -5.52
C ILE A 4 13.34 24.49 -6.94
N GLU A 5 14.26 24.80 -7.85
CA GLU A 5 14.01 24.93 -9.28
C GLU A 5 13.40 23.64 -9.83
N LYS A 6 12.22 23.78 -10.46
CA LYS A 6 11.66 22.79 -11.36
C LYS A 6 12.61 22.65 -12.56
N ALA A 7 13.46 21.63 -12.54
CA ALA A 7 14.03 21.09 -13.77
C ALA A 7 12.93 20.31 -14.50
N HIS A 8 12.12 21.02 -15.30
CA HIS A 8 11.21 20.40 -16.28
C HIS A 8 12.01 19.99 -17.52
N GLY A 9 12.60 18.80 -17.48
CA GLY A 9 12.54 17.92 -18.65
C GLY A 9 11.25 17.13 -18.53
N GLU A 10 10.49 16.95 -19.62
CA GLU A 10 9.38 15.99 -19.63
C GLU A 10 9.94 14.63 -19.24
N SER A 11 9.71 14.25 -17.98
CA SER A 11 10.11 12.95 -17.47
C SER A 11 9.22 11.93 -18.17
N ASN A 12 9.80 10.97 -18.91
CA ASN A 12 9.08 9.80 -19.43
C ASN A 12 8.72 8.81 -18.30
N PHE A 13 8.67 9.29 -17.06
CA PHE A 13 8.22 8.52 -15.92
C PHE A 13 6.69 8.57 -15.86
N PRO A 14 6.01 7.43 -15.73
CA PRO A 14 4.54 7.42 -15.72
C PRO A 14 4.01 8.16 -14.49
N THR A 15 2.91 8.89 -14.69
CA THR A 15 2.21 9.64 -13.64
C THR A 15 1.10 8.83 -12.98
N ASP A 16 0.55 7.84 -13.69
CA ASP A 16 -0.46 6.94 -13.15
C ASP A 16 -0.44 5.58 -13.85
N GLU A 17 -0.92 4.54 -13.16
CA GLU A 17 -1.10 3.20 -13.70
C GLU A 17 -2.35 2.53 -13.13
N VAL A 18 -2.91 1.58 -13.88
CA VAL A 18 -4.11 0.83 -13.47
C VAL A 18 -3.78 -0.65 -13.30
N PHE A 19 -4.19 -1.21 -12.17
CA PHE A 19 -4.03 -2.62 -11.83
C PHE A 19 -5.39 -3.27 -11.55
N THR A 20 -5.48 -4.60 -11.67
CA THR A 20 -6.67 -5.36 -11.30
C THR A 20 -6.43 -6.02 -9.94
N ASP A 21 -7.36 -5.88 -9.00
CA ASP A 21 -7.28 -6.52 -7.68
C ASP A 21 -7.86 -7.95 -7.64
N PHE A 22 -7.84 -8.55 -6.44
CA PHE A 22 -8.40 -9.88 -6.15
C PHE A 22 -9.88 -10.05 -6.54
N ALA A 23 -10.65 -8.96 -6.62
CA ALA A 23 -12.07 -8.96 -6.97
C ALA A 23 -12.32 -8.65 -8.45
N GLY A 24 -11.26 -8.49 -9.25
CA GLY A 24 -11.37 -8.07 -10.65
C GLY A 24 -11.60 -6.57 -10.82
N ARG A 25 -11.56 -5.77 -9.74
CA ARG A 25 -11.75 -4.31 -9.78
C ARG A 25 -10.49 -3.65 -10.33
N LYS A 26 -10.70 -2.71 -11.26
CA LYS A 26 -9.64 -1.82 -11.75
C LYS A 26 -9.37 -0.73 -10.71
N ARG A 27 -8.11 -0.61 -10.29
CA ARG A 27 -7.62 0.36 -9.31
C ARG A 27 -6.57 1.24 -9.97
N ARG A 28 -6.80 2.55 -9.94
CA ARG A 28 -5.88 3.55 -10.48
C ARG A 28 -4.95 4.02 -9.37
N PHE A 29 -3.67 4.15 -9.70
CA PHE A 29 -2.64 4.60 -8.78
C PHE A 29 -1.93 5.80 -9.38
N LEU A 30 -1.82 6.88 -8.61
CA LEU A 30 -0.98 8.03 -8.91
C LEU A 30 0.46 7.69 -8.51
N LEU A 31 1.40 7.91 -9.42
CA LEU A 31 2.81 7.59 -9.27
C LEU A 31 3.62 8.87 -9.04
N MET A 32 4.43 8.85 -7.99
CA MET A 32 5.29 9.97 -7.63
C MET A 32 6.72 9.51 -7.48
N GLN A 33 7.65 10.24 -8.09
CA GLN A 33 9.08 10.03 -7.95
C GLN A 33 9.67 11.09 -7.02
N TYR A 34 10.50 10.65 -6.08
CA TYR A 34 11.24 11.52 -5.18
C TYR A 34 12.74 11.23 -5.31
N PRO A 35 13.55 12.19 -5.78
CA PRO A 35 15.00 12.07 -5.65
C PRO A 35 15.36 12.17 -4.18
N THR A 36 16.24 11.28 -3.72
CA THR A 36 16.80 11.31 -2.36
C THR A 36 18.32 11.36 -2.45
N PRO A 37 19.03 11.78 -1.38
CA PRO A 37 20.50 11.75 -1.38
C PRO A 37 21.10 10.35 -1.60
N LEU A 38 20.32 9.30 -1.37
CA LEU A 38 20.76 7.91 -1.44
C LEU A 38 20.31 7.19 -2.72
N GLY A 39 19.44 7.82 -3.53
CA GLY A 39 18.90 7.21 -4.75
C GLY A 39 17.54 7.77 -5.15
N HIS A 40 16.65 6.87 -5.55
CA HIS A 40 15.34 7.17 -6.12
C HIS A 40 14.26 6.42 -5.37
N ALA A 41 13.36 7.16 -4.72
CA ALA A 41 12.15 6.62 -4.14
C ALA A 41 10.98 6.82 -5.10
N VAL A 42 10.11 5.81 -5.21
CA VAL A 42 8.89 5.87 -5.99
C VAL A 42 7.72 5.42 -5.12
N ARG A 43 6.65 6.21 -5.13
CA ARG A 43 5.41 5.92 -4.42
C ARG A 43 4.27 5.73 -5.41
N ALA A 44 3.39 4.79 -5.10
CA ALA A 44 2.08 4.66 -5.72
C ALA A 44 1.01 4.89 -4.65
N SER A 45 0.10 5.83 -4.88
CA SER A 45 -1.09 6.05 -4.04
C SER A 45 -2.34 5.78 -4.86
N GLU A 46 -3.26 4.97 -4.34
CA GLU A 46 -4.53 4.73 -5.02
C GLU A 46 -5.32 6.05 -5.15
N ASP A 47 -5.89 6.29 -6.33
CA ASP A 47 -6.69 7.48 -6.64
C ASP A 47 -8.11 7.31 -6.08
N VAL A 48 -8.22 7.51 -4.76
CA VAL A 48 -9.46 7.48 -3.99
C VAL A 48 -9.50 8.65 -3.01
N ASP A 49 -10.72 9.05 -2.64
CA ASP A 49 -10.92 10.11 -1.65
C ASP A 49 -10.86 9.56 -0.22
N GLY A 50 -10.37 10.37 0.73
CA GLY A 50 -10.39 10.08 2.16
C GLY A 50 -9.19 9.27 2.67
N GLU A 51 -9.43 8.47 3.70
CA GLU A 51 -8.41 7.64 4.39
C GLU A 51 -8.27 6.24 3.79
N ASP A 52 -9.19 5.88 2.87
CA ASP A 52 -9.11 4.67 2.08
C ASP A 52 -7.93 4.72 1.10
N GLY A 53 -7.60 3.55 0.55
CA GLY A 53 -6.69 3.45 -0.58
C GLY A 53 -5.33 2.87 -0.26
N TYR A 54 -4.88 2.01 -1.16
CA TYR A 54 -3.55 1.44 -1.07
C TYR A 54 -2.46 2.50 -1.27
N VAL A 55 -1.35 2.35 -0.54
CA VAL A 55 -0.11 3.10 -0.76
C VAL A 55 1.04 2.12 -0.74
N PHE A 56 1.93 2.24 -1.72
CA PHE A 56 3.11 1.40 -1.84
C PHE A 56 4.34 2.28 -2.10
N ASP A 57 5.47 1.88 -1.53
CA ASP A 57 6.77 2.50 -1.75
C ASP A 57 7.77 1.46 -2.26
N ALA A 58 8.71 1.94 -3.06
CA ALA A 58 9.90 1.22 -3.50
C ALA A 58 11.08 2.18 -3.63
N PHE A 59 12.29 1.64 -3.50
CA PHE A 59 13.52 2.42 -3.55
C PHE A 59 14.58 1.72 -4.39
N SER A 60 15.38 2.52 -5.11
CA SER A 60 16.57 2.05 -5.83
C SER A 60 17.69 3.05 -5.69
N THR A 61 18.91 2.57 -5.46
CA THR A 61 20.12 3.41 -5.38
C THR A 61 20.64 3.82 -6.76
N THR A 62 20.14 3.21 -7.85
CA THR A 62 20.74 3.30 -9.19
C THR A 62 19.83 3.97 -10.22
N ASP A 63 18.54 3.61 -10.25
CA ASP A 63 17.63 4.00 -11.34
C ASP A 63 16.16 4.04 -10.84
N PRO A 64 15.41 5.15 -11.04
CA PRO A 64 13.99 5.20 -10.71
C PRO A 64 13.14 4.16 -11.45
N TYR A 65 13.53 3.71 -12.64
CA TYR A 65 12.79 2.67 -13.37
C TYR A 65 12.93 1.28 -12.74
N GLN A 66 14.05 1.02 -12.04
CA GLN A 66 14.19 -0.18 -11.22
C GLN A 66 13.23 -0.13 -10.03
N ALA A 67 13.20 0.99 -9.29
CA ALA A 67 12.24 1.19 -8.20
C ALA A 67 10.78 1.07 -8.69
N LEU A 68 10.46 1.62 -9.87
CA LEU A 68 9.15 1.47 -10.51
C LEU A 68 8.82 0.01 -10.83
N GLY A 69 9.80 -0.76 -11.33
CA GLY A 69 9.65 -2.19 -11.58
C GLY A 69 9.33 -2.97 -10.31
N ASP A 70 9.97 -2.62 -9.20
CA ASP A 70 9.78 -3.25 -7.89
C ASP A 70 8.41 -2.88 -7.30
N LEU A 71 8.06 -1.60 -7.38
CA LEU A 71 6.75 -1.07 -6.99
C LEU A 71 5.62 -1.78 -7.72
N ARG A 72 5.74 -1.93 -9.05
CA ARG A 72 4.77 -2.65 -9.90
C ARG A 72 4.62 -4.12 -9.50
N ARG A 73 5.70 -4.80 -9.08
CA ARG A 73 5.62 -6.18 -8.57
C ARG A 73 4.91 -6.23 -7.23
N LYS A 74 5.27 -5.31 -6.33
CA LYS A 74 4.67 -5.16 -5.00
C LYS A 74 3.16 -4.89 -5.06
N ILE A 75 2.73 -3.95 -5.91
CA ILE A 75 1.30 -3.66 -6.15
C ILE A 75 0.58 -4.94 -6.57
N ARG A 76 1.01 -5.59 -7.65
CA ARG A 76 0.34 -6.79 -8.18
C ARG A 76 0.25 -7.90 -7.14
N LYS A 77 1.34 -8.16 -6.42
CA LYS A 77 1.39 -9.19 -5.36
C LYS A 77 0.38 -8.86 -4.25
N LEU A 78 0.41 -7.65 -3.71
CA LEU A 78 -0.36 -7.31 -2.52
C LEU A 78 -1.86 -7.09 -2.79
N ILE A 79 -2.24 -6.54 -3.96
CA ILE A 79 -3.67 -6.37 -4.28
C ILE A 79 -4.34 -7.64 -4.81
N SER A 80 -3.57 -8.68 -5.13
CA SER A 80 -4.10 -9.98 -5.60
C SER A 80 -4.64 -10.87 -4.49
N VAL A 81 -4.37 -10.53 -3.22
CA VAL A 81 -4.80 -11.28 -2.05
C VAL A 81 -5.89 -10.48 -1.35
N ARG A 82 -7.00 -11.14 -1.05
CA ARG A 82 -8.06 -10.60 -0.19
C ARG A 82 -7.77 -10.98 1.25
N HIS A 83 -7.63 -10.02 2.15
CA HIS A 83 -7.47 -10.25 3.58
C HIS A 83 -8.78 -10.16 4.36
N LEU A 84 -9.69 -9.28 3.95
CA LEU A 84 -10.95 -9.00 4.64
C LEU A 84 -12.14 -9.59 3.89
N ILE A 85 -13.05 -10.20 4.63
CA ILE A 85 -14.38 -10.59 4.14
C ILE A 85 -15.44 -10.03 5.08
N GLU A 86 -16.55 -9.58 4.51
CA GLU A 86 -17.70 -9.08 5.26
C GLU A 86 -18.92 -9.92 4.88
N GLU A 87 -19.49 -10.59 5.88
CA GLU A 87 -20.65 -11.47 5.73
C GLU A 87 -21.67 -11.12 6.80
N ALA A 88 -22.92 -10.84 6.38
CA ALA A 88 -24.02 -10.46 7.27
C ALA A 88 -23.68 -9.29 8.24
N GLY A 89 -22.82 -8.36 7.82
CA GLY A 89 -22.38 -7.21 8.64
C GLY A 89 -21.24 -7.49 9.61
N THR A 90 -20.68 -8.71 9.59
CA THR A 90 -19.52 -9.09 10.39
C THR A 90 -18.27 -9.12 9.52
N LEU A 91 -17.24 -8.38 9.93
CA LEU A 91 -15.92 -8.37 9.28
C LEU A 91 -15.03 -9.47 9.87
N SER A 92 -14.37 -10.25 9.01
CA SER A 92 -13.44 -11.32 9.41
C SER A 92 -12.27 -11.46 8.43
N LEU A 93 -11.27 -12.28 8.78
CA LEU A 93 -10.15 -12.60 7.89
C LEU A 93 -10.44 -13.82 7.04
N THR A 94 -9.96 -13.81 5.80
CA THR A 94 -10.12 -14.96 4.89
C THR A 94 -9.12 -16.08 5.14
N HIS A 95 -7.94 -15.79 5.70
CA HIS A 95 -6.81 -16.73 5.85
C HIS A 95 -6.00 -16.51 7.13
N ASP A 96 -6.66 -16.06 8.20
CA ASP A 96 -6.05 -15.80 9.52
C ASP A 96 -4.79 -14.91 9.46
N ARG A 97 -4.75 -14.02 8.48
CA ARG A 97 -3.63 -13.14 8.22
C ARG A 97 -4.10 -11.80 7.71
N LEU A 98 -3.58 -10.76 8.34
CA LEU A 98 -3.78 -9.38 7.97
C LEU A 98 -2.48 -8.81 7.40
N ARG A 99 -2.56 -8.17 6.24
CA ARG A 99 -1.47 -7.34 5.71
C ARG A 99 -2.06 -6.02 5.25
N GLY A 100 -1.40 -4.94 5.62
CA GLY A 100 -1.86 -3.60 5.31
C GLY A 100 -0.82 -2.56 5.67
N ARG A 101 -1.25 -1.30 5.67
CA ARG A 101 -0.46 -0.15 6.09
C ARG A 101 -1.03 0.38 7.40
N VAL A 102 -0.16 0.71 8.35
CA VAL A 102 -0.57 1.48 9.53
C VAL A 102 -0.71 2.95 9.13
N ASP A 103 -1.83 3.56 9.51
CA ASP A 103 -2.10 4.99 9.35
C ASP A 103 -2.31 5.66 10.72
N SER A 104 -2.59 6.97 10.76
CA SER A 104 -2.59 7.73 12.02
C SER A 104 -3.61 7.26 13.06
N ASP A 105 -4.78 6.79 12.64
CA ASP A 105 -5.87 6.36 13.54
C ASP A 105 -6.40 4.94 13.21
N GLY A 106 -5.60 4.16 12.50
CA GLY A 106 -6.05 2.85 12.05
C GLY A 106 -5.08 2.15 11.13
N VAL A 107 -5.63 1.24 10.34
CA VAL A 107 -4.90 0.48 9.32
C VAL A 107 -5.68 0.49 8.01
N VAL A 108 -4.96 0.51 6.89
CA VAL A 108 -5.55 0.28 5.57
C VAL A 108 -5.24 -1.14 5.12
N VAL A 109 -6.29 -1.93 4.94
CA VAL A 109 -6.23 -3.34 4.53
C VAL A 109 -7.22 -3.53 3.38
N ASP A 110 -6.81 -4.23 2.32
CA ASP A 110 -7.61 -4.38 1.10
C ASP A 110 -8.07 -3.04 0.47
N GLY A 111 -7.32 -1.97 0.72
CA GLY A 111 -7.64 -0.60 0.30
C GLY A 111 -8.78 0.05 1.11
N ARG A 112 -9.24 -0.59 2.19
CA ARG A 112 -10.24 -0.08 3.13
C ARG A 112 -9.55 0.34 4.43
N PHE A 113 -9.86 1.54 4.89
CA PHE A 113 -9.48 2.01 6.21
C PHE A 113 -10.32 1.32 7.29
N LEU A 114 -9.63 0.84 8.33
CA LEU A 114 -10.20 0.32 9.55
C LEU A 114 -9.62 1.13 10.71
N CYS A 115 -10.46 1.77 11.51
CA CYS A 115 -9.99 2.41 12.73
C CYS A 115 -9.50 1.33 13.72
N PHE A 116 -8.72 1.74 14.73
CA PHE A 116 -8.17 0.78 15.70
C PHE A 116 -9.26 0.02 16.48
N ASP A 117 -10.43 0.61 16.72
CA ASP A 117 -11.54 -0.10 17.36
C ASP A 117 -12.08 -1.24 16.48
N GLN A 118 -12.22 -1.01 15.18
CA GLN A 118 -12.64 -2.05 14.23
C GLN A 118 -11.60 -3.17 14.12
N LEU A 119 -10.31 -2.81 14.11
CA LEU A 119 -9.22 -3.78 14.13
C LEU A 119 -9.25 -4.61 15.43
N ALA A 120 -9.50 -3.97 16.58
CA ALA A 120 -9.59 -4.65 17.86
C ALA A 120 -10.75 -5.66 17.87
N GLU A 121 -11.93 -5.30 17.37
CA GLU A 121 -13.07 -6.23 17.23
C GLU A 121 -12.73 -7.43 16.35
N LEU A 122 -11.99 -7.22 15.26
CA LEU A 122 -11.54 -8.31 14.40
C LEU A 122 -10.54 -9.23 15.13
N ILE A 123 -9.67 -8.69 15.98
CA ILE A 123 -8.72 -9.48 16.77
C ILE A 123 -9.45 -10.26 17.90
N ARG A 124 -10.52 -9.71 18.48
CA ARG A 124 -11.28 -10.38 19.55
C ARG A 124 -11.85 -11.74 19.10
N SER A 125 -12.14 -11.95 17.81
CA SER A 125 -12.61 -13.24 17.32
C SER A 125 -11.57 -14.36 17.39
N TYR A 126 -10.30 -14.03 17.71
CA TYR A 126 -9.18 -14.96 17.81
C TYR A 126 -8.83 -15.32 19.27
N GLU A 127 -9.79 -15.28 20.19
CA GLU A 127 -9.57 -15.70 21.57
C GLU A 127 -8.97 -17.13 21.64
N GLY A 128 -7.86 -17.27 22.36
CA GLY A 128 -7.14 -18.54 22.52
C GLY A 128 -6.09 -18.85 21.45
N PHE A 129 -5.94 -18.01 20.42
CA PHE A 129 -4.90 -18.17 19.40
C PHE A 129 -3.57 -17.53 19.83
N GLN A 130 -2.47 -18.02 19.27
CA GLN A 130 -1.16 -17.35 19.33
C GLN A 130 -1.00 -16.44 18.09
N PHE A 131 -0.24 -15.35 18.22
CA PHE A 131 -0.02 -14.41 17.11
C PHE A 131 1.44 -13.94 17.01
N ASP A 132 1.82 -13.52 15.80
CA ASP A 132 3.07 -12.83 15.48
C ASP A 132 2.74 -11.52 14.75
N LEU A 133 3.37 -10.41 15.15
CA LEU A 133 3.17 -9.09 14.56
C LEU A 133 4.51 -8.53 14.12
N ARG A 134 4.60 -8.13 12.86
CA ARG A 134 5.80 -7.55 12.25
C ARG A 134 5.50 -6.20 11.63
N PHE A 135 6.32 -5.20 11.97
CA PHE A 135 6.36 -3.92 11.28
C PHE A 135 7.54 -3.93 10.31
N ILE A 136 7.28 -3.55 9.06
CA ILE A 136 8.24 -3.61 7.96
C ILE A 136 8.33 -2.21 7.36
N ASP A 137 9.53 -1.79 6.97
CA ASP A 137 9.71 -0.50 6.29
C ASP A 137 8.85 -0.44 5.01
N PRO A 138 8.20 0.69 4.70
CA PRO A 138 7.37 0.81 3.50
C PRO A 138 8.10 0.48 2.19
N SER A 139 9.42 0.62 2.12
CA SER A 139 10.22 0.30 0.93
C SER A 139 10.60 -1.18 0.82
N ASP A 140 10.51 -1.95 1.90
CA ASP A 140 10.88 -3.36 1.94
C ASP A 140 9.76 -4.29 1.44
N GLU A 141 10.10 -5.55 1.16
CA GLU A 141 9.12 -6.55 0.73
C GLU A 141 8.43 -7.22 1.93
N ILE A 142 7.11 -7.42 1.80
CA ILE A 142 6.33 -8.22 2.77
C ILE A 142 6.39 -9.69 2.34
N GLU A 143 7.03 -10.52 3.16
CA GLU A 143 7.15 -11.98 2.99
C GLU A 143 5.86 -12.74 3.29
#